data_AF-A0A1Z5L832-F1
#
_entry.id   AF-A0A1Z5L832-F1
#
_cell.length_a   1.000
_cell.length_b   1.000
_cell.length_c   1.000
_cell.angle_alpha   90.00
_cell.angle_beta   90.00
_cell.angle_gamma   90.00
#
_symmetry.space_group_name_H-M   'P 1'
#
loop_
_entity.id
_entity.type
_entity.pdbx_description
1 polymer ?
#
loop_
_entity_poly.entity_id
_entity_poly.type
_entity_poly.pdbx_seq_one_letter_code
_entity_poly.pdbx_strand_id
1 'polypeptide(L)' 'MEDNVYRVRPRDVRMTFRTKRSVPKLGVMLVGWGGNNGSTVTAAVLANKMNLTWRTKEKIQKANYYGSLTQAS' A
#
# COMPACT_ATOMS: atom_id res chain seq x y z
N MET A 1 -28.30 35.02 25.19
CA MET A 1 -27.20 34.33 24.50
C MET A 1 -26.79 33.15 25.36
N GLU A 2 -27.49 32.03 25.26
CA GLU A 2 -26.98 30.73 25.74
C GLU A 2 -27.02 29.76 24.55
N ASP A 3 -26.42 30.20 23.45
CA ASP A 3 -26.34 29.43 22.22
C ASP A 3 -24.94 28.79 22.12
N ASN A 4 -24.90 27.45 22.22
CA ASN A 4 -23.78 26.52 21.97
C ASN A 4 -23.15 25.78 23.17
N VAL A 5 -23.94 25.04 23.96
CA VAL A 5 -23.38 23.97 24.81
C VAL A 5 -23.65 22.60 24.18
N TYR A 6 -22.62 21.97 23.61
CA TYR A 6 -22.69 20.60 23.10
C TYR A 6 -22.45 19.59 24.23
N ARG A 7 -23.47 18.82 24.62
CA ARG A 7 -23.34 17.70 25.56
C ARG A 7 -23.12 16.40 24.80
N VAL A 8 -21.90 15.90 24.79
CA VAL A 8 -21.55 14.60 24.19
C VAL A 8 -21.48 13.53 25.28
N ARG A 9 -22.01 12.33 24.99
CA ARG A 9 -21.87 11.15 25.85
C ARG A 9 -20.96 10.14 25.17
N PRO A 10 -19.82 9.76 25.77
CA PRO A 10 -19.00 8.68 25.23
C PRO A 10 -19.83 7.38 25.20
N ARG A 11 -19.63 6.59 24.16
CA ARG A 11 -20.21 5.25 24.03
C ARG A 11 -19.12 4.26 23.70
N ASP A 12 -19.13 3.15 24.44
CA ASP A 12 -18.26 2.02 24.20
C ASP A 12 -19.03 0.89 23.55
N VAL A 13 -18.43 0.29 22.53
CA VAL A 13 -18.97 -0.89 21.86
C VAL A 13 -17.89 -1.97 21.87
N ARG A 14 -18.15 -3.08 22.58
CA ARG A 14 -17.24 -4.22 22.60
C ARG A 14 -17.35 -4.99 21.28
N MET A 15 -16.23 -5.10 20.57
CA MET A 15 -16.10 -5.86 19.34
C MET A 15 -15.01 -6.91 19.49
N THR A 16 -15.24 -8.11 18.93
CA THR A 16 -14.22 -9.15 18.81
C THR A 16 -13.87 -9.32 17.34
N PHE A 17 -12.62 -9.02 16.99
CA PHE A 17 -12.10 -9.21 15.64
C PHE A 17 -11.31 -10.51 15.57
N ARG A 18 -11.49 -11.24 14.47
CA ARG A 18 -10.68 -12.41 14.14
C ARG A 18 -10.25 -12.33 12.68
N THR A 19 -8.95 -12.46 12.43
CA THR A 19 -8.37 -12.41 11.08
C THR A 19 -7.64 -13.70 10.77
N LYS A 20 -7.68 -14.11 9.50
CA LYS A 20 -6.83 -15.20 9.00
C LYS A 20 -5.41 -14.64 8.77
N ARG A 21 -4.41 -15.32 9.33
CA ARG A 21 -2.99 -14.88 9.28
C ARG A 21 -2.20 -15.39 8.08
N SER A 22 -2.69 -16.43 7.40
CA SER A 22 -2.00 -17.01 6.24
C SER A 22 -2.13 -16.08 5.03
N VAL A 23 -0.99 -15.62 4.51
CA VAL A 23 -0.92 -14.78 3.30
C VAL A 23 -0.87 -15.68 2.05
N PRO A 24 -1.86 -15.64 1.14
CA PRO A 24 -1.85 -16.44 -0.08
C PRO A 24 -1.01 -15.77 -1.19
N LYS A 25 -0.72 -16.52 -2.26
CA LYS A 25 -0.34 -15.91 -3.54
C LYS A 25 -1.59 -15.27 -4.15
N LEU A 26 -1.58 -13.96 -4.34
CA LEU A 26 -2.70 -13.20 -4.90
C LEU A 26 -2.52 -13.05 -6.41
N GLY A 27 -3.51 -13.51 -7.18
CA GLY A 27 -3.62 -13.18 -8.60
C GLY A 27 -4.28 -11.81 -8.78
N VAL A 28 -3.73 -10.98 -9.67
CA VAL A 28 -4.28 -9.66 -10.01
C VAL A 28 -4.46 -9.60 -11.52
N MET A 29 -5.66 -9.22 -11.98
CA MET A 29 -5.97 -8.99 -13.39
C MET A 29 -6.23 -7.50 -13.60
N LEU A 30 -5.48 -6.89 -14.51
CA LEU A 30 -5.55 -5.45 -14.78
C LEU A 30 -6.16 -5.19 -16.16
N VAL A 31 -7.27 -4.46 -16.20
CA VAL A 31 -7.79 -3.91 -17.46
C VAL A 31 -6.88 -2.76 -17.87
N GLY A 32 -6.37 -2.79 -19.10
CA GLY A 32 -5.34 -1.83 -19.55
C GLY A 32 -3.92 -2.16 -19.03
N TRP A 33 -3.61 -3.44 -18.81
CA TRP A 33 -2.29 -3.90 -18.32
C TRP A 33 -1.10 -3.35 -19.10
N GLY A 34 -1.24 -3.13 -20.41
CA GLY A 34 -0.18 -2.56 -21.27
C GLY A 34 0.02 -1.04 -21.17
N GLY A 35 -0.85 -0.32 -20.45
CA GLY A 35 -0.70 1.13 -20.26
C GLY A 35 0.38 1.49 -19.24
N ASN A 36 0.69 2.78 -19.10
CA ASN A 36 1.76 3.28 -18.23
C ASN A 36 1.70 2.73 -16.79
N ASN A 37 0.50 2.68 -16.21
CA ASN A 37 0.34 2.19 -14.83
C ASN A 37 0.49 0.66 -14.74
N GLY A 38 -0.09 -0.07 -15.69
CA GLY A 38 -0.05 -1.53 -15.72
C GLY A 38 1.36 -2.09 -15.98
N SER A 39 2.09 -1.47 -16.90
CA SER A 39 3.50 -1.81 -17.14
C SER A 39 4.40 -1.42 -15.97
N THR A 40 4.18 -0.24 -15.37
CA THR A 40 4.96 0.24 -14.21
C THR A 40 4.76 -0.65 -12.98
N VAL A 41 3.52 -1.02 -12.63
CA VAL A 41 3.27 -1.90 -11.46
C VAL A 41 3.89 -3.28 -11.67
N THR A 42 3.80 -3.81 -12.90
CA THR A 42 4.41 -5.11 -13.25
C THR A 42 5.93 -5.05 -13.12
N ALA A 43 6.55 -4.00 -13.66
CA ALA A 43 7.99 -3.79 -13.56
C ALA A 43 8.44 -3.62 -12.10
N ALA A 44 7.71 -2.84 -11.30
CA ALA A 44 8.02 -2.65 -9.88
C ALA A 44 7.95 -3.95 -9.08
N VAL A 45 6.91 -4.78 -9.33
CA VAL A 45 6.76 -6.10 -8.67
C VAL A 45 7.91 -7.03 -9.04
N LEU A 46 8.25 -7.13 -10.33
CA LEU A 46 9.33 -8.00 -10.78
C LEU A 46 10.70 -7.51 -10.28
N ALA A 47 10.96 -6.20 -10.35
CA ALA A 47 12.22 -5.62 -9.91
C ALA A 47 12.47 -5.83 -8.41
N ASN A 48 11.46 -5.63 -7.57
CA ASN A 48 11.56 -5.89 -6.13
C ASN A 48 11.69 -7.40 -5.84
N LYS A 49 10.91 -8.26 -6.53
CA LYS A 49 10.97 -9.72 -6.36
C LYS A 49 12.36 -10.29 -6.72
N MET A 50 13.00 -9.74 -7.74
CA MET A 50 14.33 -10.17 -8.21
C MET A 50 15.48 -9.39 -7.55
N ASN A 51 15.20 -8.48 -6.61
CA ASN A 51 16.19 -7.62 -5.95
C ASN A 51 17.08 -6.83 -6.94
N LEU A 52 16.48 -6.31 -8.02
CA LEU A 52 17.24 -5.62 -9.07
C LEU A 52 17.88 -4.33 -8.56
N THR A 53 19.05 -4.04 -9.11
CA THR A 53 19.77 -2.78 -8.95
C THR A 53 20.22 -2.26 -10.30
N TRP A 54 20.33 -0.95 -10.45
CA TRP A 54 20.78 -0.31 -11.69
C TRP A 54 21.63 0.93 -11.38
N ARG A 55 22.56 1.26 -12.27
CA ARG A 55 23.37 2.48 -12.18
C ARG A 55 22.59 3.67 -12.74
N THR A 56 22.54 4.76 -12.00
CA THR A 56 22.22 6.10 -12.52
C THR A 56 23.50 6.93 -12.58
N LYS A 57 23.40 8.17 -13.07
CA LYS A 57 24.54 9.11 -13.10
C LYS A 57 25.10 9.40 -11.70
N GLU A 58 24.23 9.40 -10.70
CA GLU A 58 24.57 9.78 -9.32
C GLU A 58 24.98 8.58 -8.48
N LYS A 59 24.26 7.46 -8.59
CA LYS A 59 24.48 6.29 -7.73
C LYS A 59 23.87 5.00 -8.29
N ILE A 60 24.20 3.87 -7.66
CA ILE A 60 23.44 2.64 -7.83
C ILE A 60 22.14 2.78 -7.06
N GLN A 61 21.03 2.48 -7.73
CA GLN A 61 19.69 2.41 -7.15
C GLN A 61 19.29 0.95 -6.95
N LYS A 62 18.52 0.68 -5.89
CA LYS A 62 17.90 -0.61 -5.63
C LYS A 62 16.38 -0.47 -5.77
N ALA A 63 15.75 -1.47 -6.38
CA ALA A 63 14.29 -1.56 -6.45
C ALA A 63 13.67 -1.41 -5.06
N ASN A 64 12.61 -0.62 -4.95
CA ASN A 64 11.89 -0.33 -3.72
C ASN A 64 10.41 -0.06 -4.01
N TYR A 65 9.62 0.13 -2.94
CA TYR A 65 8.21 0.51 -2.99
C TYR A 65 7.96 1.89 -2.34
N TYR A 66 8.93 2.81 -2.45
CA TYR A 66 8.72 4.17 -1.93
C TYR A 66 7.49 4.82 -2.55
N GLY A 67 6.72 5.53 -1.72
CA GLY A 67 5.39 6.06 -2.07
C GLY A 67 4.23 5.10 -1.80
N SER A 68 4.48 3.83 -1.46
CA SER A 68 3.42 2.91 -0.99
C SER A 68 3.19 3.08 0.50
N LEU A 69 1.98 3.49 0.90
CA LEU A 69 1.61 3.57 2.31
C LEU A 69 1.76 2.21 3.00
N THR A 70 1.35 1.12 2.36
CA THR A 70 1.38 -0.21 2.99
C THR A 70 2.75 -0.87 3.05
N GLN A 71 3.74 -0.38 2.29
CA GLN A 71 5.06 -1.02 2.17
C GLN A 71 6.22 -0.11 2.58
N ALA A 72 5.95 1.16 2.85
CA ALA A 72 6.96 2.17 3.19
C ALA A 72 6.51 3.11 4.33
N SER A 73 5.53 2.71 5.14
CA SER A 73 5.12 3.38 6.39
C SER A 73 5.67 2.69 7.63
#